data_AF-D3CU18-F1
#
_entry.id   AF-D3CU18-F1
#
_cell.length_a   1.000
_cell.length_b   1.000
_cell.length_c   1.000
_cell.angle_alpha   90.00
_cell.angle_beta   90.00
_cell.angle_gamma   90.00
#
_symmetry.space_group_name_H-M   'P 1'
#
loop_
_entity.id
_entity.type
_entity.pdbx_description
1 polymer ?
#
loop_
_entity_poly.entity_id
_entity_poly.type
_entity_poly.pdbx_seq_one_letter_code
_entity_poly.pdbx_strand_id
1 'polypeptide(L)'
;MVLARAARLRAYTPGGQLAEGAAVRDTDGRTYVAATVAHARPELATSALRAAVVAAASSGARRFEAAAVVTEADAAAADDLAMLAEFGAGVPLFLAGPDGVARTRTSS
;
A
#
# COMPACT_ATOMS: atom_id res chain seq x y z
N MET A 1 -0.34 8.44 -6.68
CA MET A 1 -1.77 8.09 -6.88
C MET A 1 -2.04 7.27 -8.14
N VAL A 2 -1.64 7.72 -9.34
CA VAL A 2 -1.91 6.99 -10.60
C VAL A 2 -1.48 5.51 -10.55
N LEU A 3 -0.25 5.25 -10.11
CA LEU A 3 0.30 3.89 -9.97
C LEU A 3 -0.48 3.01 -9.00
N ALA A 4 -0.84 3.55 -7.83
CA ALA A 4 -1.65 2.84 -6.84
C ALA A 4 -3.07 2.54 -7.38
N ARG A 5 -3.69 3.50 -8.06
CA ARG A 5 -5.02 3.32 -8.67
C ARG A 5 -5.01 2.25 -9.76
N ALA A 6 -4.00 2.28 -10.63
CA ALA A 6 -3.83 1.25 -11.66
C ALA A 6 -3.56 -0.13 -11.03
N ALA A 7 -2.78 -0.17 -9.94
CA ALA A 7 -2.51 -1.41 -9.24
C ALA A 7 -3.79 -2.05 -8.67
N ARG A 8 -4.71 -1.26 -8.11
CA ARG A 8 -5.98 -1.73 -7.54
C ARG A 8 -6.79 -2.63 -8.49
N LEU A 9 -6.72 -2.37 -9.80
CA LEU A 9 -7.42 -3.15 -10.82
C LEU A 9 -6.95 -4.61 -10.93
N ARG A 10 -5.80 -4.93 -10.31
CA ARG A 10 -5.20 -6.28 -10.28
C ARG A 10 -5.49 -7.02 -8.96
N ALA A 11 -6.29 -6.45 -8.06
CA ALA A 11 -6.57 -7.06 -6.76
C ALA A 11 -7.23 -8.44 -6.93
N TYR A 12 -6.75 -9.41 -6.16
CA TYR A 12 -7.34 -10.74 -6.08
C TYR A 12 -8.21 -10.82 -4.82
N THR A 13 -9.52 -10.68 -4.98
CA THR A 13 -10.48 -10.63 -3.86
C THR A 13 -11.73 -11.47 -4.16
N PRO A 14 -11.58 -12.80 -4.37
CA PRO A 14 -12.69 -13.68 -4.80
C PRO A 14 -13.82 -13.78 -3.75
N GLY A 15 -13.55 -13.43 -2.50
CA GLY A 15 -14.54 -13.44 -1.41
C GLY A 15 -15.15 -12.06 -1.14
N GLY A 16 -15.00 -11.09 -2.04
CA GLY A 16 -15.54 -9.73 -1.85
C GLY A 16 -14.77 -8.89 -0.83
N GLN A 17 -13.53 -9.26 -0.51
CA GLN A 17 -12.66 -8.45 0.34
C GLN A 17 -12.38 -7.09 -0.30
N LEU A 18 -12.00 -6.12 0.53
CA LEU A 18 -11.67 -4.78 0.10
C LEU A 18 -10.52 -4.78 -0.92
N ALA A 19 -10.83 -4.37 -2.15
CA ALA A 19 -9.82 -4.20 -3.19
C ALA A 19 -9.07 -2.89 -2.96
N GLU A 20 -7.74 -3.00 -2.84
CA GLU A 20 -6.85 -1.86 -2.66
C GLU A 20 -5.71 -1.92 -3.67
N GLY A 21 -5.14 -0.75 -3.95
CA GLY A 21 -3.89 -0.64 -4.68
C GLY A 21 -2.94 0.29 -3.94
N ALA A 22 -1.65 -0.05 -3.94
CA ALA A 22 -0.64 0.72 -3.24
C ALA A 22 0.58 0.98 -4.14
N ALA A 23 1.28 2.07 -3.82
CA ALA A 23 2.57 2.40 -4.39
C ALA A 23 3.51 2.90 -3.28
N VAL A 24 4.71 2.37 -3.21
CA VAL A 24 5.77 2.81 -2.30
C VAL A 24 6.94 3.31 -3.12
N ARG A 25 7.46 4.48 -2.75
CA ARG A 25 8.63 5.08 -3.39
C ARG A 25 9.82 5.05 -2.42
N ASP A 26 10.93 4.49 -2.88
CA ASP A 26 12.17 4.48 -2.11
C ASP A 26 12.97 5.77 -2.31
N THR A 27 14.01 5.95 -1.49
CA THR A 27 14.88 7.14 -1.54
C THR A 27 15.77 7.21 -2.78
N ASP A 28 15.90 6.11 -3.52
CA ASP A 28 16.65 6.04 -4.79
C ASP A 28 15.73 6.36 -5.99
N GLY A 29 14.45 6.61 -5.73
CA GLY A 29 13.44 6.97 -6.71
C GLY A 29 12.78 5.80 -7.44
N ARG A 30 13.01 4.55 -7.02
CA ARG A 30 12.27 3.37 -7.51
C ARG A 30 10.87 3.37 -6.90
N THR A 31 9.91 2.84 -7.64
CA THR A 31 8.52 2.73 -7.18
C THR A 31 8.02 1.31 -7.32
N TYR A 32 7.46 0.79 -6.24
CA TYR A 32 6.94 -0.57 -6.13
C TYR A 32 5.44 -0.51 -5.96
N VAL A 33 4.71 -1.29 -6.76
CA VAL A 33 3.25 -1.25 -6.82
C VAL A 33 2.66 -2.61 -6.57
N ALA A 34 1.62 -2.66 -5.74
CA ALA A 34 0.93 -3.90 -5.46
C ALA A 34 -0.56 -3.66 -5.25
N ALA A 35 -1.31 -4.75 -5.22
CA ALA A 35 -2.74 -4.77 -4.99
C ALA A 35 -3.05 -5.77 -3.89
N THR A 36 -4.24 -5.70 -3.31
CA THR A 36 -4.69 -6.67 -2.31
C THR A 36 -4.64 -8.08 -2.89
N VAL A 37 -4.06 -9.01 -2.13
CA VAL A 37 -4.12 -10.45 -2.39
C VAL A 37 -4.84 -11.11 -1.23
N ALA A 38 -6.13 -11.40 -1.44
CA ALA A 38 -6.92 -12.09 -0.46
C ALA A 38 -6.62 -13.59 -0.46
N HIS A 39 -6.91 -14.22 0.68
CA HIS A 39 -6.77 -15.65 0.85
C HIS A 39 -7.89 -16.15 1.77
N ALA A 40 -8.31 -17.41 1.62
CA ALA A 40 -9.37 -18.00 2.46
C ALA A 40 -8.94 -18.09 3.94
N ARG A 41 -7.65 -18.29 4.17
CA ARG A 41 -6.99 -18.15 5.47
C ARG A 41 -6.56 -16.69 5.69
N PRO A 42 -7.15 -15.95 6.64
CA PRO A 42 -6.88 -14.52 6.84
C PRO A 42 -5.42 -14.17 7.08
N GLU A 43 -4.68 -15.02 7.79
CA GLU A 43 -3.27 -14.83 8.11
C GLU A 43 -2.33 -14.89 6.90
N LEU A 44 -2.82 -15.43 5.77
CA LEU A 44 -2.09 -15.44 4.49
C LEU A 44 -2.54 -14.33 3.55
N ALA A 45 -3.60 -13.59 3.90
CA ALA A 45 -4.01 -12.44 3.11
C ALA A 45 -2.98 -11.32 3.26
N THR A 46 -2.75 -10.59 2.17
CA THR A 46 -1.77 -9.52 2.12
C THR A 46 -2.44 -8.26 1.59
N SER A 47 -2.42 -7.18 2.38
CA SER A 47 -2.89 -5.86 1.96
C SER A 47 -2.03 -5.32 0.81
N ALA A 48 -2.56 -4.35 0.06
CA ALA A 48 -1.81 -3.76 -1.03
C ALA A 48 -0.52 -3.07 -0.54
N LEU A 49 -0.58 -2.33 0.58
CA LEU A 49 0.60 -1.64 1.11
C LEU A 49 1.67 -2.62 1.56
N ARG A 50 1.27 -3.66 2.31
CA ARG A 50 2.19 -4.71 2.76
C ARG A 50 2.89 -5.38 1.58
N ALA A 51 2.14 -5.76 0.54
CA ALA A 51 2.73 -6.36 -0.65
C ALA A 51 3.74 -5.42 -1.35
N ALA A 52 3.43 -4.12 -1.45
CA ALA A 52 4.32 -3.14 -2.08
C ALA A 52 5.63 -2.95 -1.29
N VAL A 53 5.54 -2.87 0.04
CA VAL A 53 6.71 -2.77 0.91
C VAL A 53 7.53 -4.07 0.88
N VAL A 54 6.90 -5.24 0.93
CA VAL A 54 7.62 -6.53 0.81
C VAL A 54 8.38 -6.59 -0.52
N ALA A 55 7.75 -6.20 -1.63
CA ALA A 55 8.41 -6.16 -2.94
C ALA A 55 9.59 -5.18 -2.97
N ALA A 56 9.45 -4.00 -2.35
CA ALA A 56 10.52 -3.03 -2.25
C ALA A 56 11.70 -3.57 -1.41
N ALA A 57 11.40 -4.09 -0.23
CA ALA A 57 12.39 -4.59 0.72
C ALA A 57 13.17 -5.81 0.18
N SER A 58 12.48 -6.74 -0.49
CA SER A 58 13.10 -7.89 -1.15
C SER A 58 13.94 -7.49 -2.37
N SER A 59 13.64 -6.35 -2.98
CA SER A 59 14.43 -5.72 -4.05
C SER A 59 15.59 -4.86 -3.54
N GLY A 60 15.86 -4.88 -2.24
CA GLY A 60 16.99 -4.19 -1.61
C GLY A 60 16.71 -2.75 -1.17
N ALA A 61 15.47 -2.26 -1.26
CA ALA A 61 15.12 -0.96 -0.66
C ALA A 61 15.23 -1.05 0.87
N ARG A 62 15.76 0.01 1.49
CA ARG A 62 15.99 0.09 2.94
C ARG A 62 15.38 1.33 3.59
N ARG A 63 14.96 2.32 2.80
CA ARG A 63 14.26 3.51 3.26
C ARG A 63 13.20 3.94 2.25
N PHE A 64 12.11 4.52 2.74
CA PHE A 64 11.06 5.07 1.89
C PHE A 64 10.88 6.57 2.09
N GLU A 65 10.55 7.26 1.01
CA GLU A 65 10.23 8.69 1.05
C GLU A 65 8.71 8.95 1.10
N ALA A 66 7.89 8.04 0.56
CA ALA A 66 6.44 8.16 0.55
C ALA A 66 5.75 6.83 0.19
N ALA A 67 4.50 6.70 0.63
CA ALA A 67 3.58 5.66 0.18
C ALA A 67 2.23 6.26 -0.21
N ALA A 68 1.50 5.56 -1.06
CA ALA A 68 0.13 5.90 -1.42
C ALA A 68 -0.75 4.64 -1.45
N VAL A 69 -1.97 4.75 -0.92
CA VAL A 69 -2.99 3.68 -0.96
C VAL A 69 -4.27 4.25 -1.58
N VAL A 70 -4.85 3.49 -2.49
CA VAL A 70 -6.16 3.72 -3.10
C VAL A 70 -7.10 2.64 -2.61
N THR A 71 -8.10 3.03 -1.83
CA THR A 71 -9.03 2.12 -1.14
C THR A 71 -10.39 2.78 -0.95
N GLU A 72 -11.41 1.98 -0.68
CA GLU A 72 -12.72 2.51 -0.25
C GLU A 72 -12.76 2.78 1.26
N ALA A 73 -11.81 2.26 2.04
CA ALA A 73 -11.69 2.56 3.46
C ALA A 73 -11.32 4.03 3.71
N ASP A 74 -11.79 4.56 4.84
CA ASP A 74 -11.54 5.95 5.25
C ASP A 74 -10.21 6.15 5.97
N ALA A 75 -9.55 5.06 6.38
CA ALA A 75 -8.28 5.06 7.08
C ALA A 75 -7.39 3.89 6.66
N ALA A 76 -6.07 4.07 6.79
CA ALA A 76 -5.12 2.98 6.65
C ALA A 76 -5.15 2.06 7.88
N ALA A 77 -4.94 0.76 7.67
CA ALA A 77 -4.84 -0.20 8.76
C ALA A 77 -3.58 0.06 9.62
N ALA A 78 -3.69 -0.15 10.95
CA ALA A 78 -2.58 0.07 11.88
C ALA A 78 -1.36 -0.81 11.56
N ASP A 79 -1.57 -2.08 11.22
CA ASP A 79 -0.50 -3.00 10.85
C ASP A 79 0.24 -2.57 9.58
N ASP A 80 -0.47 -1.94 8.64
CA ASP A 80 0.12 -1.43 7.40
C ASP A 80 0.98 -0.19 7.66
N LEU A 81 0.56 0.68 8.59
CA LEU A 81 1.37 1.81 9.06
C LEU A 81 2.62 1.33 9.81
N ALA A 82 2.47 0.36 10.71
CA ALA A 82 3.61 -0.22 11.44
C ALA A 82 4.64 -0.85 10.48
N MET A 83 4.15 -1.52 9.44
CA MET A 83 5.01 -2.13 8.42
C MET A 83 5.72 -1.09 7.55
N LEU A 84 5.09 0.06 7.29
CA LEU A 84 5.73 1.19 6.62
C LEU A 84 6.80 1.87 7.52
N ALA A 85 6.51 2.00 8.82
CA ALA A 85 7.38 2.67 9.80
C ALA A 85 8.75 1.99 9.99
N GLU A 86 8.83 0.68 9.76
CA GLU A 86 10.08 -0.10 9.80
C GLU A 86 11.14 0.46 8.83
N PHE A 87 10.72 1.11 7.75
CA PHE A 87 11.61 1.63 6.70
C PHE A 87 11.81 3.15 6.78
N GLY A 88 11.41 3.78 7.89
CA GLY A 88 11.65 5.21 8.13
C GLY A 88 10.68 5.80 9.15
N ALA A 89 11.18 6.68 10.00
CA ALA A 89 10.32 7.43 10.93
C ALA A 89 9.50 8.46 10.15
N GLY A 90 8.17 8.42 10.31
CA GLY A 90 7.28 9.43 9.76
C GLY A 90 7.15 9.40 8.24
N VAL A 91 7.27 8.23 7.59
CA VAL A 91 7.07 8.11 6.15
C VAL A 91 5.63 8.55 5.81
N PRO A 92 5.45 9.56 4.94
CA PRO A 92 4.11 10.02 4.60
C PRO A 92 3.36 8.96 3.80
N LEU A 93 2.16 8.63 4.27
CA LEU A 93 1.17 7.81 3.57
C LEU A 93 0.02 8.71 3.09
N PHE A 94 -0.22 8.70 1.79
CA PHE A 94 -1.35 9.36 1.18
C PHE A 94 -2.48 8.35 0.93
N LEU A 95 -3.67 8.65 1.41
CA LEU A 95 -4.88 7.86 1.19
C LEU A 95 -5.75 8.54 0.13
N ALA A 96 -6.24 7.77 -0.84
CA ALA A 96 -7.14 8.26 -1.87
C ALA A 96 -8.32 7.31 -2.08
N GLY A 97 -9.44 7.87 -2.53
CA GLY A 97 -10.60 7.10 -2.95
C GLY A 97 -10.41 6.41 -4.31
N PRO A 98 -11.34 5.54 -4.73
CA PRO A 98 -11.31 4.89 -6.06
C PRO A 98 -11.35 5.88 -7.24
N ASP A 99 -11.89 7.07 -7.01
CA ASP A 99 -11.86 8.23 -7.91
C ASP A 99 -10.45 8.80 -8.12
N GLY A 100 -9.48 8.41 -7.29
CA GLY A 100 -8.10 8.87 -7.33
C GLY A 100 -7.87 10.19 -6.61
N VAL A 101 -8.89 10.75 -5.95
CA VAL A 101 -8.79 11.99 -5.18
C VAL A 101 -8.19 11.68 -3.82
N ALA A 102 -7.11 12.39 -3.47
CA ALA A 102 -6.48 12.27 -2.16
C ALA A 102 -7.42 12.81 -1.07
N ARG A 103 -7.64 12.02 -0.02
CA ARG A 103 -8.54 12.32 1.10
C ARG A 103 -7.77 12.70 2.35
N THR A 104 -6.75 11.91 2.66
CA THR A 104 -6.02 12.00 3.94
C THR A 104 -4.53 11.85 3.69
N ARG A 105 -3.72 12.57 4.47
CA ARG A 105 -2.29 12.34 4.61
C ARG A 105 -2.00 12.02 6.07
N THR A 106 -1.41 10.86 6.30
CA THR A 106 -0.89 10.46 7.61
C THR A 106 0.60 10.15 7.51
N SER A 107 1.25 9.94 8.64
CA SER A 107 2.62 9.42 8.71
C SER A 107 2.61 8.07 9.41
N SER A 108 3.49 7.17 8.98
CA SER A 108 3.75 5.87 9.63
C SER A 108 4.28 6.02 11.04
#